data_AF-A0AA43DCB0-F1
#
_entry.id   AF-A0AA43DCB0-F1
#
_cell.length_a   1.000
_cell.length_b   1.000
_cell.length_c   1.000
_cell.angle_alpha   90.00
_cell.angle_beta   90.00
_cell.angle_gamma   90.00
#
_symmetry.space_group_name_H-M   'P 1'
#
loop_
_entity.id
_entity.type
_entity.pdbx_description
1 polymer ?
#
loop_
_entity_poly.entity_id
_entity_poly.type
_entity_poly.pdbx_seq_one_letter_code
_entity_poly.pdbx_strand_id
1 'polypeptide(L)'
;ELTVFPGATVTIKDSAAYGMIMMQGHGKMGEWNVETPALIRYGQLTNDEFFISEKAARQGVAITNASTTDPLVMLKHFGPENPDLKL
;
A
#
# COMPACT_ATOMS: atom_id res chain seq x y z
N GLU A 1 0.86 -3.28 -9.61
CA GLU A 1 1.21 -1.96 -9.05
C GLU A 1 -0.06 -1.18 -8.75
N LEU A 2 -0.09 -0.43 -7.65
CA LEU A 2 -1.16 0.50 -7.31
C LEU A 2 -0.58 1.91 -7.15
N THR A 3 -1.20 2.89 -7.79
CA THR A 3 -0.78 4.30 -7.78
C THR A 3 -1.93 5.19 -7.34
N VAL A 4 -1.71 5.99 -6.30
CA VAL A 4 -2.65 7.01 -5.81
C VAL A 4 -2.09 8.39 -6.16
N PHE A 5 -2.81 9.11 -7.02
CA PHE A 5 -2.38 10.42 -7.50
C PHE A 5 -2.35 11.49 -6.40
N PRO A 6 -1.60 12.58 -6.60
CA PRO A 6 -1.53 13.71 -5.67
C PRO A 6 -2.93 14.19 -5.24
N GLY A 7 -3.10 14.43 -3.93
CA GLY A 7 -4.34 14.91 -3.32
C GLY A 7 -5.49 13.90 -3.29
N ALA A 8 -5.29 12.66 -3.73
CA ALA A 8 -6.36 11.67 -3.83
C ALA A 8 -6.46 10.77 -2.58
N THR A 9 -7.69 10.38 -2.26
CA THR A 9 -8.00 9.30 -1.33
C THR A 9 -8.80 8.24 -2.07
N VAL A 10 -8.39 6.98 -1.95
CA VAL A 10 -9.08 5.83 -2.55
C VAL A 10 -9.31 4.75 -1.51
N THR A 11 -10.39 3.98 -1.63
CA THR A 11 -10.58 2.76 -0.84
C THR A 11 -10.44 1.56 -1.75
N ILE A 12 -9.43 0.73 -1.49
CA ILE A 12 -9.13 -0.46 -2.28
C ILE A 12 -9.68 -1.69 -1.57
N LYS A 13 -10.41 -2.53 -2.31
CA LYS A 13 -10.89 -3.82 -1.84
C LYS A 13 -10.25 -4.91 -2.69
N ASP A 14 -9.81 -5.98 -2.04
CA ASP A 14 -9.26 -7.17 -2.69
C ASP A 14 -9.88 -8.44 -2.08
N SER A 15 -9.95 -9.50 -2.87
CA SER A 15 -10.55 -10.78 -2.46
C SER A 15 -9.60 -11.67 -1.67
N ALA A 16 -8.33 -11.29 -1.52
CA ALA A 16 -7.31 -12.06 -0.81
C ALA A 16 -6.42 -11.17 0.06
N ALA A 17 -5.78 -11.78 1.06
CA ALA A 17 -4.68 -11.15 1.78
C ALA A 17 -3.51 -10.84 0.83
N TYR A 18 -2.74 -9.80 1.14
CA TYR A 18 -1.57 -9.44 0.36
C TYR A 18 -0.49 -8.79 1.22
N GLY A 19 0.75 -8.94 0.79
CA GLY A 19 1.82 -8.05 1.24
C GLY A 19 2.00 -6.91 0.25
N MET A 20 2.61 -5.83 0.71
CA MET A 20 2.98 -4.72 -0.14
C MET A 20 4.30 -4.10 0.29
N ILE A 21 4.97 -3.49 -0.68
CA ILE A 21 6.15 -2.65 -0.50
C ILE A 21 5.93 -1.28 -1.14
N MET A 22 6.41 -0.23 -0.50
CA MET A 22 6.33 1.15 -0.98
C MET A 22 7.40 1.41 -2.04
N MET A 23 7.00 1.90 -3.20
CA MET A 23 7.89 2.17 -4.33
C MET A 23 8.19 3.66 -4.50
N GLN A 24 7.23 4.52 -4.17
CA GLN A 24 7.39 5.98 -4.23
C GLN A 24 6.42 6.71 -3.30
N GLY A 25 6.86 7.84 -2.75
CA GLY A 25 6.01 8.80 -2.08
C GLY A 25 5.77 8.50 -0.59
N HIS A 26 4.85 9.25 0.01
CA HIS A 26 4.43 9.09 1.39
C HIS A 26 2.94 9.41 1.53
N GLY A 27 2.30 8.82 2.52
CA GLY A 27 0.87 8.99 2.73
C GLY A 27 0.35 8.21 3.93
N LYS A 28 -0.95 7.89 3.89
CA LYS A 28 -1.64 7.11 4.92
C LYS A 28 -2.30 5.88 4.31
N MET A 29 -2.22 4.75 5.01
CA MET A 29 -2.99 3.54 4.75
C MET A 29 -3.77 3.16 6.01
N GLY A 30 -5.07 3.46 6.02
CA GLY A 30 -5.88 3.45 7.23
C GLY A 30 -5.32 4.43 8.26
N GLU A 31 -4.98 3.92 9.45
CA GLU A 31 -4.32 4.70 10.51
C GLU A 31 -2.80 4.77 10.38
N TRP A 32 -2.20 3.90 9.56
CA TRP A 32 -0.76 3.75 9.41
C TRP A 32 -0.18 4.79 8.47
N ASN A 33 0.98 5.33 8.81
CA ASN A 33 1.78 6.10 7.86
C ASN A 33 2.49 5.11 6.92
N VAL A 34 2.64 5.49 5.66
CA VAL A 34 3.40 4.73 4.66
C VAL A 34 4.36 5.68 3.95
N GLU A 35 5.58 5.22 3.68
CA GLU A 35 6.58 6.04 2.99
C GLU A 35 7.64 5.17 2.30
N THR A 36 8.25 5.71 1.24
CA THR A 36 9.46 5.14 0.64
C THR A 36 10.69 5.86 1.22
N PRO A 37 11.40 5.27 2.19
CA PRO A 37 12.57 5.91 2.80
C PRO A 37 13.72 6.04 1.79
N ALA A 38 14.37 7.20 1.75
CA ALA A 38 15.52 7.44 0.88
C ALA A 38 16.81 6.76 1.39
N LEU A 39 16.89 6.46 2.69
CA LEU A 39 18.03 5.79 3.31
C LEU A 39 17.53 4.97 4.52
N ILE A 40 17.99 3.73 4.62
CA ILE A 40 17.69 2.82 5.72
C ILE A 40 18.98 2.47 6.45
N ARG A 41 18.99 2.57 7.78
CA ARG A 41 20.12 2.18 8.64
C ARG A 41 19.86 0.85 9.33
N TYR A 42 20.93 0.18 9.75
CA TYR A 42 20.80 -1.06 10.52
C TYR A 42 19.98 -0.85 11.79
N GLY A 43 18.93 -1.67 11.97
CA GLY A 43 18.01 -1.58 13.10
C GLY A 43 16.98 -0.45 13.03
N GLN A 44 16.95 0.34 11.95
CA GLN A 44 15.94 1.37 11.75
C GLN A 44 14.60 0.70 11.38
N LEU A 45 13.54 1.06 12.10
CA LEU A 45 12.17 0.72 11.72
C LEU A 45 11.73 1.60 10.54
N THR A 46 11.10 0.99 9.55
CA THR A 46 10.61 1.66 8.34
C THR A 46 9.11 1.44 8.18
N ASN A 47 8.45 2.35 7.44
CA ASN A 47 7.02 2.29 7.11
C ASN A 47 6.81 1.99 5.62
N ASP A 48 7.62 1.09 5.07
CA ASP A 48 7.64 0.76 3.65
C ASP A 48 7.07 -0.62 3.33
N GLU A 49 6.91 -1.51 4.32
CA GLU A 49 6.37 -2.85 4.12
C GLU A 49 5.20 -3.15 5.06
N PHE A 50 4.11 -3.72 4.52
CA PHE A 50 2.92 -4.05 5.30
C PHE A 50 2.28 -5.34 4.81
N PHE A 51 1.65 -6.06 5.74
CA PHE A 51 0.77 -7.19 5.44
C PHE A 51 -0.69 -6.81 5.69
N ILE A 52 -1.53 -6.96 4.67
CA ILE A 52 -2.96 -6.71 4.75
C ILE A 52 -3.66 -8.06 4.85
N SER A 53 -4.26 -8.32 6.02
CA SER A 53 -5.06 -9.52 6.24
C SER A 53 -6.25 -9.60 5.28
N GLU A 54 -6.70 -10.81 4.97
CA GLU A 54 -7.84 -11.03 4.07
C GLU A 54 -9.09 -10.26 4.54
N LYS A 55 -9.35 -10.25 5.85
CA LYS A 55 -10.46 -9.50 6.43
C LYS A 55 -10.37 -8.01 6.13
N ALA A 56 -9.18 -7.41 6.32
CA ALA A 56 -8.96 -5.99 6.04
C ALA A 56 -9.06 -5.70 4.53
N ALA A 57 -8.46 -6.54 3.69
CA ALA A 57 -8.55 -6.44 2.24
C ALA A 57 -10.00 -6.47 1.73
N ARG A 58 -10.83 -7.38 2.25
CA ARG A 58 -12.25 -7.50 1.88
C ARG A 58 -13.09 -6.33 2.40
N GLN A 59 -12.82 -5.85 3.61
CA GLN A 59 -13.50 -4.68 4.18
C GLN A 59 -13.16 -3.41 3.40
N GLY A 60 -11.93 -3.34 2.89
CA GLY A 60 -11.40 -2.24 2.12
C GLY A 60 -10.45 -1.39 2.94
N VAL A 61 -9.34 -1.01 2.32
CA VAL A 61 -8.28 -0.20 2.93
C VAL A 61 -8.31 1.19 2.31
N ALA A 62 -8.50 2.21 3.13
CA ALA A 62 -8.42 3.60 2.71
C ALA A 62 -6.95 4.02 2.57
N ILE A 63 -6.58 4.59 1.43
CA ILE A 63 -5.24 5.05 1.11
C ILE A 63 -5.34 6.52 0.70
N THR A 64 -4.58 7.37 1.38
CA THR A 64 -4.58 8.82 1.15
C THR A 64 -3.19 9.28 0.76
N ASN A 65 -3.10 9.94 -0.40
CA ASN A 65 -1.94 10.68 -0.82
C ASN A 65 -2.20 12.19 -0.59
N ALA A 66 -1.58 12.76 0.42
CA ALA A 66 -1.69 14.18 0.74
C ALA A 66 -0.71 15.07 -0.05
N SER A 67 0.22 14.47 -0.81
CA SER A 67 1.15 15.24 -1.63
C SER A 67 0.41 16.03 -2.70
N THR A 68 0.90 17.22 -3.02
CA THR A 68 0.37 18.07 -4.09
C THR A 68 1.02 17.80 -5.45
N THR A 69 2.13 17.06 -5.47
CA THR A 69 2.95 16.87 -6.68
C THR A 69 3.33 15.42 -6.92
N ASP A 70 3.52 14.63 -5.86
CA ASP A 70 4.14 13.31 -5.97
C ASP A 70 3.12 12.20 -5.86
N PRO A 71 3.15 11.17 -6.73
CA PRO A 71 2.30 10.01 -6.58
C PRO A 71 2.75 9.15 -5.40
N LEU A 72 1.79 8.43 -4.82
CA LEU A 72 2.02 7.38 -3.84
C LEU A 72 1.91 6.04 -4.57
N VAL A 73 3.02 5.33 -4.73
CA VAL A 73 3.11 4.09 -5.51
C VAL A 73 3.50 2.94 -4.60
N MET A 74 2.76 1.84 -4.70
CA MET A 74 3.03 0.61 -3.96
C MET A 74 2.89 -0.62 -4.86
N LEU A 75 3.76 -1.60 -4.61
CA LEU A 75 3.69 -2.90 -5.26
C LEU A 75 3.00 -3.88 -4.32
N LYS A 76 1.83 -4.36 -4.74
CA LYS A 76 1.08 -5.41 -4.06
C LYS A 76 1.52 -6.77 -4.60
N HIS A 77 1.80 -7.70 -3.70
CA HIS A 77 2.10 -9.09 -4.06
C HIS A 77 1.11 -10.03 -3.34
N PHE A 78 0.49 -10.90 -4.13
CA PHE A 78 -0.51 -11.84 -3.68
C PHE A 78 0.06 -13.25 -3.66
N GLY A 79 -0.47 -14.08 -2.76
CA GLY A 79 -0.19 -15.51 -2.76
C GLY A 79 -0.77 -16.22 -3.98
N PRO A 80 -0.46 -17.53 -4.13
CA PRO A 80 -1.12 -18.36 -5.14
C PRO A 80 -2.64 -18.37 -4.92
N GLU A 81 -3.38 -18.73 -5.98
CA GLU A 81 -4.85 -18.85 -5.95
C GLU A 81 -5.60 -17.55 -5.59
N ASN A 82 -5.03 -16.38 -5.91
CA ASN A 82 -5.75 -15.11 -5.77
C ASN A 82 -7.06 -15.14 -6.60
N PRO A 83 -8.25 -15.01 -5.98
CA PRO A 83 -9.53 -15.07 -6.69
C PRO A 83 -9.72 -13.98 -7.75
N ASP A 84 -9.01 -12.86 -7.60
CA ASP A 84 -9.09 -11.73 -8.53
C ASP A 84 -8.19 -11.92 -9.77
N LEU A 85 -7.27 -12.90 -9.73
CA LEU A 85 -6.40 -13.23 -10.86
C LEU A 85 -7.20 -14.00 -11.91
N LYS A 86 -7.62 -13.30 -12.97
CA LYS A 86 -8.19 -13.91 -14.17
C LYS A 86 -7.04 -14.30 -15.10
N LEU A 87 -6.76 -15.59 -15.19
CA LEU A 87 -5.82 -16.17 -16.16
C LEU A 87 -6.46 -16.31 -17.54
#